data_AF-A0A977PVX3-F1
#
_entry.id   AF-A0A977PVX3-F1
#
_cell.length_a   1.000
_cell.length_b   1.000
_cell.length_c   1.000
_cell.angle_alpha   90.00
_cell.angle_beta   90.00
_cell.angle_gamma   90.00
#
_symmetry.space_group_name_H-M   'P 1'
#
loop_
_entity.id
_entity.type
_entity.pdbx_description
1 polymer ?
#
loop_
_entity_poly.entity_id
_entity_poly.type
_entity_poly.pdbx_seq_one_letter_code
_entity_poly.pdbx_strand_id
1 'polypeptide(L)' 'MLEKFIAFLIDDLNLTTDQIHLAVRQIQQAPSELPMLLWQYGLVDIEQLAQMLDWLDRF' A
#
# COMPACT_ATOMS: atom_id res chain seq x y z
N MET A 1 -5.55 -0.44 -11.93
CA MET A 1 -4.39 -0.99 -11.21
C MET A 1 -4.38 -0.49 -9.78
N LEU A 2 -4.29 0.82 -9.55
CA LEU A 2 -4.27 1.42 -8.20
C LEU A 2 -5.52 1.11 -7.35
N GLU A 3 -6.72 1.15 -7.94
CA GLU A 3 -7.97 0.84 -7.21
C GLU A 3 -8.02 -0.58 -6.66
N LYS A 4 -7.51 -1.56 -7.43
CA LYS A 4 -7.42 -2.96 -7.00
C LYS A 4 -6.42 -3.14 -5.86
N PHE A 5 -5.34 -2.36 -5.89
CA PHE A 5 -4.34 -2.38 -4.84
C PHE A 5 -4.86 -1.75 -3.55
N ILE A 6 -5.60 -0.65 -3.65
CA ILE A 6 -6.27 -0.03 -2.50
C ILE A 6 -7.29 -0.99 -1.88
N ALA A 7 -8.06 -1.72 -2.70
CA ALA A 7 -8.99 -2.73 -2.19
C ALA A 7 -8.26 -3.84 -1.40
N PHE A 8 -7.18 -4.39 -1.94
CA PHE A 8 -6.32 -5.35 -1.23
C PHE A 8 -5.80 -4.79 0.11
N LEU A 9 -5.39 -3.52 0.14
CA LEU A 9 -4.89 -2.91 1.38
C LEU A 9 -5.97 -2.84 2.47
N ILE A 10 -7.21 -2.57 2.10
CA ILE A 10 -8.32 -2.47 3.04
C ILE A 10 -8.81 -3.87 3.43
N ASP A 11 -9.04 -4.72 2.45
CA ASP A 11 -9.74 -5.99 2.64
C ASP A 11 -8.81 -7.10 3.18
N ASP A 12 -7.58 -7.18 2.70
CA ASP A 12 -6.62 -8.25 3.07
C ASP A 12 -5.63 -7.79 4.16
N LEU A 13 -5.19 -6.54 4.11
CA LEU A 13 -4.21 -5.98 5.07
C LEU A 13 -4.85 -5.16 6.20
N ASN A 14 -6.18 -5.01 6.17
CA ASN A 14 -6.96 -4.38 7.23
C ASN A 14 -6.53 -2.92 7.53
N LEU A 15 -5.97 -2.23 6.52
CA LEU A 15 -5.59 -0.83 6.64
C LEU A 15 -6.82 0.07 6.61
N THR A 16 -6.81 1.09 7.46
CA THR A 16 -7.88 2.10 7.45
C THR A 16 -7.70 3.09 6.30
N THR A 17 -8.81 3.63 5.81
CA THR A 17 -8.82 4.62 4.73
C THR A 17 -8.00 5.85 5.06
N ASP A 18 -7.90 6.24 6.34
CA ASP A 18 -7.08 7.37 6.79
C ASP A 18 -5.58 7.13 6.64
N GLN A 19 -5.11 5.91 6.94
CA GLN A 19 -3.71 5.50 6.75
C GLN A 19 -3.35 5.47 5.26
N ILE A 20 -4.28 5.01 4.42
CA ILE A 20 -4.11 4.99 2.96
C ILE A 20 -4.12 6.40 2.39
N HIS A 21 -5.02 7.28 2.87
CA HIS A 21 -5.12 8.66 2.37
C HIS A 21 -3.86 9.49 2.63
N LEU A 22 -3.16 9.25 3.74
CA LEU A 22 -1.90 9.92 4.02
C LEU A 22 -0.84 9.58 2.95
N ALA A 23 -0.73 8.30 2.59
CA ALA A 23 0.26 7.82 1.65
C ALA A 23 -0.15 8.09 0.18
N VAL A 24 -1.42 7.94 -0.17
CA VAL A 24 -1.94 8.16 -1.54
C VAL A 24 -1.83 9.63 -1.97
N ARG A 25 -1.90 10.59 -1.04
CA ARG A 25 -1.73 12.02 -1.37
C ARG A 25 -0.33 12.36 -1.88
N GLN A 26 0.68 11.55 -1.53
CA GLN A 26 2.07 11.75 -1.98
C GLN A 26 2.38 11.01 -3.28
N ILE A 27 1.55 10.04 -3.66
CA ILE A 27 1.79 9.17 -4.81
C ILE A 27 1.05 9.73 -6.01
N GLN A 28 1.71 10.68 -6.67
CA GLN A 28 1.19 11.22 -7.92
C GLN A 28 1.63 10.42 -9.15
N GLN A 29 2.66 9.57 -9.06
CA GLN A 29 3.32 9.05 -10.27
C GLN A 29 3.59 7.54 -10.33
N ALA A 30 3.67 6.81 -9.20
CA ALA A 30 3.98 5.37 -9.26
C ALA A 30 3.33 4.56 -8.10
N PRO A 31 2.41 3.62 -8.40
CA PRO A 31 1.82 2.71 -7.39
C PRO A 31 2.87 1.89 -6.62
N SER A 32 4.04 1.66 -7.22
CA SER A 32 5.18 0.96 -6.60
C SER A 32 5.82 1.72 -5.43
N GLU A 33 5.53 3.01 -5.29
CA GLU A 33 6.05 3.82 -4.17
C GLU A 33 5.18 3.67 -2.90
N LEU A 34 3.93 3.20 -3.04
CA LEU A 34 2.97 3.10 -1.93
C LEU A 34 3.39 2.13 -0.82
N PRO A 35 3.83 0.90 -1.12
CA PRO A 35 4.29 -0.02 -0.08
C PRO A 35 5.43 0.58 0.73
N MET A 36 6.38 1.19 0.02
CA MET A 36 7.59 1.73 0.64
C MET A 36 7.28 2.93 1.55
N LEU A 37 6.38 3.82 1.13
CA LEU A 37 5.93 4.95 1.95
C LEU A 37 5.20 4.48 3.21
N LEU A 38 4.29 3.52 3.09
CA LEU A 38 3.55 2.99 4.25
C LEU A 38 4.50 2.39 5.28
N TRP A 39 5.55 1.68 4.85
CA TRP A 39 6.57 1.14 5.74
C TRP A 39 7.42 2.25 6.39
N GLN A 40 7.85 3.25 5.61
CA GLN A 40 8.62 4.39 6.15
C GLN A 40 7.84 5.20 7.19
N TYR A 41 6.52 5.29 7.05
CA TYR A 41 5.63 5.93 8.03
C TYR A 41 5.29 5.01 9.22
N GLY A 42 5.75 3.76 9.24
CA GLY A 42 5.44 2.79 10.30
C GLY A 42 3.98 2.34 10.30
N LEU A 43 3.26 2.49 9.19
CA LEU A 43 1.86 2.10 9.04
C LEU A 43 1.68 0.61 8.73
N VAL A 44 2.73 -0.02 8.20
CA VAL A 44 2.81 -1.46 7.93
C VAL A 44 4.14 -2.00 8.42
N ASP A 45 4.15 -3.27 8.80
CA ASP A 45 5.39 -3.99 9.13
C ASP A 45 6.08 -4.56 7.89
N ILE A 46 7.23 -5.21 8.10
CA ILE A 46 8.05 -5.77 7.01
C ILE A 46 7.38 -6.97 6.32
N GLU A 47 6.52 -7.72 7.03
CA GLU A 47 5.80 -8.87 6.47
C GLU A 47 4.65 -8.40 5.58
N GLN A 48 3.92 -7.39 6.03
CA GLN A 48 2.89 -6.72 5.25
C GLN A 48 3.49 -6.03 4.02
N LEU A 49 4.65 -5.38 4.16
CA LEU A 49 5.38 -4.82 3.03
C LEU A 49 5.71 -5.88 1.96
N ALA A 50 6.18 -7.05 2.39
CA ALA A 50 6.49 -8.15 1.46
C ALA A 50 5.23 -8.62 0.72
N GLN A 51 4.10 -8.79 1.41
CA GLN A 51 2.82 -9.17 0.79
C GLN A 51 2.34 -8.13 -0.24
N MET A 52 2.54 -6.85 0.05
CA MET A 52 2.21 -5.76 -0.88
C MET A 52 3.07 -5.80 -2.15
N LEU A 53 4.38 -6.04 -2.02
CA LEU A 53 5.30 -6.16 -3.16
C LEU A 53 4.97 -7.41 -3.99
N ASP A 54 4.75 -8.56 -3.34
CA ASP A 54 4.34 -9.81 -4.00
C ASP A 54 3.03 -9.66 -4.77
N TRP A 55 2.10 -8.85 -4.28
CA TRP A 55 0.84 -8.58 -4.97
C TRP A 55 1.06 -7.72 -6.22
N LEU A 56 1.92 -6.69 -6.12
CA LEU A 56 2.25 -5.81 -7.24
C LEU A 56 2.96 -6.55 -8.37
N ASP A 57 3.86 -7.49 -8.05
CA ASP A 57 4.57 -8.30 -9.05
C ASP A 57 3.67 -9.28 -9.82
N ARG A 58 2.46 -9.56 -9.30
CA ARG A 58 1.48 -10.44 -9.96
C ARG A 58 0.61 -9.72 -11.02
N PHE A 59 0.72 -8.39 -11.14
CA PHE A 59 -0.11 -7.56 -12.02
C PHE A 59 0.71 -6.74 -13.01
#